data_AF-A0A0P7KK48-F1
#
_entry.id   AF-A0A0P7KK48-F1
#
_cell.length_a   1.000
_cell.length_b   1.000
_cell.length_c   1.000
_cell.angle_alpha   90.00
_cell.angle_beta   90.00
_cell.angle_gamma   90.00
#
_symmetry.space_group_name_H-M   'P 1'
#
loop_
_entity.id
_entity.type
_entity.pdbx_description
1 polymer ?
#
loop_
_entity_poly.entity_id
_entity_poly.type
_entity_poly.pdbx_seq_one_letter_code
_entity_poly.pdbx_strand_id
1 'polypeptide(L)' 'MAKVGMRAMVVNKLWIIHRFTPFESVLASITIKPSIHLFKEYPKGAFQMDENNEPKIQNIPELEMTIPIQ' A
#
# COMPACT_ATOMS: atom_id res chain seq x y z
N MET A 1 8.34 -23.98 22.19
CA MET A 1 7.42 -23.12 21.41
C MET A 1 7.91 -21.67 21.51
N ALA A 2 8.60 -21.15 20.49
CA ALA A 2 9.12 -19.79 20.50
C ALA A 2 8.24 -18.90 19.61
N LYS A 3 7.73 -17.81 20.17
CA LYS A 3 6.93 -16.79 19.49
C LYS A 3 7.89 -15.94 18.65
N VAL A 4 8.00 -16.22 17.36
CA VAL A 4 8.91 -15.51 16.44
C VAL A 4 8.32 -14.14 16.12
N GLY A 5 9.03 -13.10 16.56
CA GLY A 5 8.63 -11.71 16.37
C GLY A 5 8.73 -11.27 14.91
N MET A 6 7.60 -10.90 14.34
CA MET A 6 7.46 -10.36 12.99
C MET A 6 8.04 -8.93 12.96
N ARG A 7 9.16 -8.72 12.25
CA ARG A 7 9.72 -7.38 12.04
C ARG A 7 9.34 -6.90 10.63
N ALA A 8 8.36 -6.01 10.56
CA ALA A 8 8.09 -5.23 9.36
C ALA A 8 9.26 -4.28 9.11
N MET A 9 9.86 -4.33 7.91
CA MET A 9 10.83 -3.34 7.47
C MET A 9 10.05 -2.18 6.84
N VAL A 10 9.95 -1.07 7.57
CA VAL A 10 9.28 0.14 7.08
C VAL A 10 10.24 0.86 6.13
N VAL A 11 9.95 0.79 4.83
CA VAL A 11 10.63 1.58 3.80
C VAL A 11 9.73 2.76 3.47
N ASN A 12 10.07 3.96 3.97
CA ASN A 12 9.38 5.19 3.61
C ASN A 12 9.81 5.64 2.21
N LYS A 13 9.10 5.17 1.18
CA LYS A 13 9.29 5.63 -0.21
C LYS A 13 7.94 6.02 -0.80
N LEU A 14 7.69 7.33 -0.90
CA LEU A 14 6.49 7.89 -1.53
C LEU A 14 6.66 7.85 -3.04
N TRP A 15 6.10 6.83 -3.70
CA TRP A 15 5.95 6.82 -5.16
C TRP A 15 4.63 7.49 -5.52
N ILE A 16 4.66 8.76 -5.91
CA ILE A 16 3.55 9.35 -6.66
C ILE A 16 3.73 8.94 -8.12
N ILE A 17 3.36 7.69 -8.45
CA ILE A 17 3.21 7.29 -9.86
C ILE A 17 1.73 7.09 -10.10
N HIS A 18 1.03 8.11 -10.60
CA HIS A 18 -0.15 7.93 -11.43
C HIS A 18 -0.32 9.16 -12.33
N ARG A 19 -0.38 8.92 -13.64
CA ARG A 19 -0.97 9.89 -14.57
C ARG A 19 -2.47 9.89 -14.25
N PHE A 20 -2.98 10.98 -13.72
CA PHE A 20 -4.41 11.12 -13.45
C PHE A 20 -5.16 11.04 -14.78
N THR A 21 -6.09 10.08 -14.89
CA THR A 21 -7.22 10.23 -15.80
C THR A 21 -7.93 11.53 -15.42
N PRO A 22 -8.27 12.40 -16.38
CA PRO A 22 -9.01 13.61 -16.07
C PRO A 22 -10.31 13.23 -15.36
N PHE A 23 -10.60 13.90 -14.26
CA PHE A 23 -11.84 13.67 -13.54
C PHE A 23 -13.02 14.01 -14.44
N GLU A 24 -14.05 13.16 -14.47
CA GLU A 24 -15.27 13.42 -15.21
C GLU A 24 -16.07 14.61 -14.63
N SER A 25 -15.73 15.05 -13.42
CA SER A 25 -16.36 16.17 -12.72
C SER A 25 -15.41 16.81 -11.71
N VAL A 26 -15.81 17.95 -11.13
CA VAL A 26 -15.09 18.58 -10.03
C VAL A 26 -15.14 17.66 -8.80
N LEU A 27 -13.97 17.28 -8.29
CA LEU A 27 -13.87 16.47 -7.10
C LEU A 27 -14.26 17.25 -5.85
N ALA A 28 -15.08 16.65 -4.98
CA ALA A 28 -15.36 17.19 -3.65
C ALA A 28 -14.27 16.87 -2.61
N SER A 29 -13.51 15.78 -2.79
CA SER A 29 -12.45 15.35 -1.87
C SER A 29 -11.49 14.35 -2.50
N ILE A 30 -10.29 14.24 -1.95
CA ILE A 30 -9.27 13.23 -2.28
C ILE A 30 -9.12 12.29 -1.08
N THR A 31 -9.24 10.99 -1.28
CA THR A 31 -8.92 9.99 -0.26
C THR A 31 -7.60 9.30 -0.61
N ILE A 32 -6.65 9.34 0.33
CA ILE A 32 -5.35 8.68 0.23
C ILE A 32 -5.43 7.40 1.08
N LYS A 33 -5.18 6.25 0.45
CA LYS A 33 -5.15 4.93 1.10
C LYS A 33 -3.74 4.34 1.03
N PRO A 34 -2.90 4.56 2.06
CA PRO A 34 -1.54 4.03 2.05
C PRO A 34 -1.53 2.50 2.11
N SER A 35 -0.56 1.91 1.43
CA SER A 35 -0.39 0.47 1.40
C SER A 35 1.07 0.07 1.18
N ILE A 36 1.41 -1.16 1.56
CA ILE A 36 2.74 -1.74 1.42
C ILE A 36 2.68 -3.09 0.72
N HIS A 37 3.73 -3.42 -0.03
CA HIS A 37 3.90 -4.77 -0.56
C HIS A 37 4.43 -5.71 0.53
N LEU A 38 3.92 -6.94 0.53
CA LEU A 38 4.40 -7.99 1.41
C LEU A 38 5.49 -8.82 0.73
N PHE A 39 6.54 -9.14 1.48
CA PHE A 39 7.67 -9.93 1.00
C PHE A 39 7.72 -11.29 1.71
N LYS A 40 8.22 -12.31 1.02
CA LYS A 40 8.49 -13.62 1.60
C LYS A 40 9.64 -13.51 2.60
N GLU A 41 9.57 -14.31 3.65
CA GLU A 41 10.67 -14.44 4.62
C GLU A 41 11.90 -15.11 3.96
N TYR A 42 11.65 -16.11 3.12
CA TYR A 42 12.64 -16.75 2.24
C TYR A 42 11.99 -17.21 0.92
N PRO A 43 12.66 -17.04 -0.24
CA PRO A 43 13.85 -16.22 -0.43
C PRO A 43 13.56 -14.74 -0.17
N LYS A 44 14.51 -14.05 0.48
CA LYS A 44 14.36 -12.61 0.79
C LYS A 44 14.26 -11.80 -0.49
N GLY A 45 13.42 -10.76 -0.47
CA GLY A 45 13.23 -9.85 -1.60
C GLY A 45 12.21 -10.34 -2.64
N ALA A 46 11.69 -11.57 -2.51
CA ALA A 46 10.58 -12.03 -3.34
C ALA A 46 9.23 -11.53 -2.78
N PHE A 47 8.32 -11.12 -3.66
CA PHE A 47 6.95 -10.77 -3.26
C PHE A 47 6.17 -11.99 -2.76
N GLN A 48 5.32 -11.79 -1.77
CA GLN A 48 4.20 -12.70 -1.53
C GLN A 48 3.18 -12.47 -2.65
N MET A 49 2.68 -13.55 -3.24
CA MET A 49 1.65 -13.46 -4.28
C MET A 49 0.27 -13.78 -3.68
N ASP A 50 -0.77 -13.19 -4.24
CA ASP A 50 -2.16 -13.52 -3.95
C ASP A 50 -2.69 -14.65 -4.86
N GLU A 51 -4.01 -14.90 -4.79
CA GLU A 51 -4.69 -15.94 -5.57
C GLU A 51 -4.68 -15.68 -7.09
N ASN A 52 -4.47 -14.43 -7.50
CA ASN A 52 -4.38 -14.03 -8.91
C ASN A 52 -2.93 -13.97 -9.41
N ASN A 53 -1.98 -14.41 -8.59
CA ASN A 53 -0.54 -14.33 -8.84
C ASN A 53 -0.01 -12.89 -8.94
N GLU A 54 -0.70 -11.95 -8.30
CA GLU A 54 -0.28 -10.55 -8.17
C GLU A 54 0.43 -10.31 -6.82
N PRO A 55 1.37 -9.35 -6.72
CA PRO A 55 2.00 -9.01 -5.45
C PRO A 55 0.98 -8.62 -4.39
N LYS A 56 1.01 -9.30 -3.25
CA LYS A 56 0.09 -9.05 -2.14
C LYS A 56 0.36 -7.68 -1.53
N ILE A 57 -0.70 -6.88 -1.48
CA ILE A 57 -0.69 -5.54 -0.89
C ILE A 57 -1.40 -5.58 0.47
N GLN A 58 -0.82 -4.93 1.47
CA GLN A 58 -1.45 -4.68 2.76
C GLN A 58 -1.76 -3.19 2.91
N ASN A 59 -3.03 -2.86 3.08
CA ASN A 59 -3.46 -1.50 3.38
C ASN A 59 -3.14 -1.15 4.85
N ILE A 60 -2.83 0.12 5.08
CA ILE A 60 -2.52 0.68 6.39
C ILE A 60 -3.66 1.66 6.77
N PRO A 61 -4.81 1.15 7.28
CA PRO A 61 -6.02 1.95 7.49
C PRO A 61 -5.81 3.08 8.50
N GLU A 62 -4.91 2.94 9.47
CA GLU A 62 -4.56 3.98 10.43
C GLU A 62 -3.86 5.20 9.81
N LEU A 63 -3.38 5.07 8.57
CA LEU A 63 -2.79 6.17 7.80
C LEU A 63 -3.71 6.66 6.66
N GLU A 64 -4.93 6.10 6.55
CA GLU A 64 -5.91 6.59 5.58
C GLU A 64 -6.34 8.01 5.96
N MET A 65 -6.38 8.89 4.96
CA MET A 65 -6.85 10.26 5.16
C MET A 65 -7.66 10.77 3.98
N THR A 66 -8.63 11.62 4.28
CA THR A 66 -9.45 12.32 3.29
C THR A 66 -9.20 13.81 3.38
N ILE A 67 -8.85 14.41 2.26
CA ILE A 67 -8.60 15.84 2.09
C ILE A 67 -9.79 16.42 1.30
N PRO A 68 -10.64 17.28 1.89
CA PRO A 68 -11.67 17.97 1.13
C PRO A 68 -11.02 18.92 0.12
N ILE A 69 -11.59 19.02 -1.09
CA ILE A 69 -11.20 20.03 -2.08
C ILE A 69 -12.20 21.18 -1.94
N GLN A 70 -11.69 22.37 -1.65
CA GLN A 70 -12.47 23.62 -1.55
C GLN A 70 -12.57 24.29 -2.91
#